data_AF-A0AAJ3B1S9-F1
#
_entry.id   AF-A0AAJ3B1S9-F1
#
_cell.length_a   1.000
_cell.length_b   1.000
_cell.length_c   1.000
_cell.angle_alpha   90.00
_cell.angle_beta   90.00
_cell.angle_gamma   90.00
#
_symmetry.space_group_name_H-M   'P 1'
#
loop_
_entity.id
_entity.type
_entity.pdbx_description
1 polymer ?
#
loop_
_entity_poly.entity_id
_entity_poly.type
_entity_poly.pdbx_seq_one_letter_code
_entity_poly.pdbx_strand_id
1 'polypeptide(L)'
;MTAAKMFKQACRLHLNFAIHRYLMSNASGRMDGHEKAQRHIELCTFYVAAVRGVDDLDMVRRGLDCHEDDYQAVHDATQALTDHLDEAIGFPLEGRPDYGTLAPLFFERFHTLAMLALDASAALIEPSGD
;
A
#
# COMPACT_ATOMS: atom_id res chain seq x y z
N MET A 1 -8.06 -14.76 18.54
CA MET A 1 -7.54 -13.72 17.62
C MET A 1 -8.08 -14.03 16.24
N THR A 2 -8.75 -13.10 15.55
CA THR A 2 -9.40 -13.38 14.25
C THR A 2 -8.39 -13.45 13.10
N ALA A 3 -8.73 -14.13 12.01
CA ALA A 3 -7.89 -14.22 10.81
C ALA A 3 -7.52 -12.83 10.26
N ALA A 4 -8.50 -11.93 10.16
CA ALA A 4 -8.26 -10.54 9.73
C ALA A 4 -7.26 -9.81 10.63
N LYS A 5 -7.32 -9.99 11.95
CA LYS A 5 -6.37 -9.38 12.89
C LYS A 5 -4.96 -9.96 12.73
N MET A 6 -4.85 -11.27 12.47
CA MET A 6 -3.56 -11.92 12.18
C MET A 6 -2.97 -11.44 10.87
N PHE A 7 -3.78 -11.35 9.82
CA PHE A 7 -3.36 -10.85 8.51
C PHE A 7 -2.86 -9.41 8.58
N LYS A 8 -3.62 -8.50 9.20
CA LYS A 8 -3.19 -7.12 9.43
C LYS A 8 -1.88 -7.05 10.21
N GLN A 9 -1.74 -7.86 11.26
CA GLN A 9 -0.50 -7.91 12.03
C GLN A 9 0.69 -8.42 11.21
N ALA A 10 0.50 -9.44 10.37
CA ALA A 10 1.51 -9.96 9.47
C ALA A 10 1.94 -8.91 8.43
N CYS A 11 0.97 -8.24 7.79
CA CYS A 11 1.23 -7.13 6.87
C CYS A 11 2.06 -6.03 7.55
N ARG A 12 1.70 -5.65 8.79
CA ARG A 12 2.42 -4.64 9.56
C ARG A 12 3.88 -4.99 9.79
N LEU A 13 4.16 -6.25 10.14
CA LEU A 13 5.52 -6.73 10.37
C LEU A 13 6.32 -6.79 9.06
N HIS A 14 5.72 -7.33 7.99
CA HIS A 14 6.37 -7.52 6.71
C HIS A 14 6.70 -6.19 6.03
N LEU A 15 5.72 -5.28 5.97
CA LEU A 15 5.84 -4.00 5.26
C LEU A 15 6.59 -2.93 6.05
N ASN A 16 7.00 -3.21 7.30
CA ASN A 16 7.63 -2.22 8.17
C ASN A 16 8.85 -1.55 7.52
N PHE A 17 9.72 -2.34 6.88
CA PHE A 17 10.89 -1.82 6.19
C PHE A 17 10.50 -0.92 5.00
N ALA A 18 9.63 -1.41 4.12
CA ALA A 18 9.19 -0.66 2.93
C ALA A 18 8.52 0.67 3.32
N ILE A 19 7.68 0.68 4.35
CA ILE A 19 7.03 1.88 4.87
C ILE A 19 8.05 2.89 5.39
N HIS A 20 9.03 2.45 6.19
CA HIS A 20 10.07 3.36 6.69
C HIS A 20 10.89 3.96 5.55
N ARG A 21 11.26 3.16 4.55
CA ARG A 21 12.00 3.64 3.37
C ARG A 21 11.18 4.61 2.54
N TYR A 22 9.88 4.34 2.38
CA TYR A 22 8.95 5.25 1.71
C TYR A 22 8.88 6.60 2.44
N LEU A 23 8.66 6.60 3.76
CA LEU A 23 8.62 7.83 4.56
C LEU A 23 9.95 8.59 4.53
N MET A 24 11.09 7.90 4.62
CA MET A 24 12.42 8.52 4.52
C MET A 24 12.65 9.16 3.16
N SER A 25 12.17 8.55 2.07
CA SER A 25 12.30 9.10 0.71
C SER A 25 11.55 10.43 0.53
N ASN A 26 10.46 10.64 1.30
CA ASN A 26 9.68 11.87 1.30
C ASN A 26 10.24 12.96 2.24
N ALA A 27 11.22 12.65 3.10
CA ALA A 27 11.74 13.61 4.06
C ALA A 27 12.48 14.77 3.38
N SER A 28 12.31 15.98 3.93
CA SER A 28 13.01 17.18 3.48
C SER A 28 14.52 16.95 3.47
N GLY A 29 15.19 17.29 2.36
CA GLY A 29 16.63 17.08 2.17
C GLY A 29 17.03 15.75 1.52
N ARG A 30 16.12 14.77 1.43
CA ARG A 30 16.33 13.55 0.62
C ARG A 30 15.56 13.61 -0.69
N MET A 31 14.23 13.75 -0.62
CA MET A 31 13.33 13.86 -1.79
C MET A 31 13.67 12.86 -2.91
N ASP A 32 13.87 11.59 -2.53
CA ASP A 32 14.25 10.54 -3.47
C ASP A 32 12.98 10.00 -4.17
N GLY A 33 12.64 10.65 -5.29
CA GLY A 33 11.44 10.30 -6.07
C GLY A 33 11.47 8.88 -6.64
N HIS A 34 12.67 8.35 -6.95
CA HIS A 34 12.80 6.99 -7.46
C HIS A 34 12.48 5.97 -6.37
N GLU A 35 13.05 6.14 -5.18
CA GLU A 35 12.76 5.26 -4.05
C GLU A 35 11.31 5.38 -3.59
N LYS A 36 10.73 6.59 -3.60
CA LYS A 36 9.31 6.82 -3.32
C LYS A 36 8.43 5.95 -4.21
N ALA A 37 8.62 6.05 -5.53
CA ALA A 37 7.85 5.27 -6.51
C ALA A 37 8.09 3.77 -6.34
N GLN A 38 9.35 3.35 -6.16
CA GLN A 38 9.68 1.94 -5.98
C GLN A 38 9.00 1.33 -4.75
N ARG A 39 9.04 2.02 -3.60
CA ARG A 39 8.41 1.51 -2.38
C ARG A 39 6.89 1.51 -2.49
N HIS A 40 6.28 2.49 -3.14
CA HIS A 40 4.83 2.51 -3.36
C HIS A 40 4.37 1.35 -4.25
N ILE A 41 5.10 1.07 -5.33
CA ILE A 41 4.87 -0.11 -6.17
C ILE A 41 4.96 -1.39 -5.34
N GLU A 42 6.02 -1.56 -4.55
CA GLU A 42 6.21 -2.74 -3.68
C GLU A 42 5.04 -2.93 -2.71
N LEU A 43 4.58 -1.86 -2.06
CA LEU A 43 3.43 -1.90 -1.15
C LEU A 43 2.14 -2.34 -1.87
N CYS A 44 1.83 -1.75 -3.03
CA CYS A 44 0.64 -2.08 -3.80
C CYS A 44 0.66 -3.54 -4.27
N THR A 45 1.77 -3.95 -4.88
CA THR A 45 1.94 -5.31 -5.41
C THR A 45 1.82 -6.36 -4.32
N PHE A 46 2.36 -6.10 -3.12
CA PHE A 46 2.23 -7.01 -1.98
C PHE A 46 0.76 -7.25 -1.60
N TYR A 47 -0.07 -6.21 -1.51
CA TYR A 47 -1.48 -6.37 -1.11
C TYR A 47 -2.26 -7.19 -2.13
N VAL A 48 -2.06 -6.92 -3.42
CA VAL A 48 -2.71 -7.69 -4.49
C VAL A 48 -2.30 -9.15 -4.41
N ALA A 49 -0.99 -9.43 -4.35
CA ALA A 49 -0.47 -10.79 -4.27
C ALA A 49 -0.99 -11.55 -3.04
N ALA A 50 -0.97 -10.91 -1.87
CA ALA A 50 -1.40 -11.52 -0.62
C ALA A 50 -2.91 -11.85 -0.58
N VAL A 51 -3.75 -11.02 -1.22
CA VAL A 51 -5.21 -11.22 -1.25
C VAL A 51 -5.63 -12.19 -2.35
N ARG A 52 -4.96 -12.14 -3.51
CA ARG A 52 -5.26 -12.99 -4.66
C ARG A 52 -4.54 -14.35 -4.62
N GLY A 53 -3.62 -14.54 -3.67
CA GLY A 53 -2.88 -15.79 -3.50
C GLY A 53 -1.83 -16.01 -4.58
N VAL A 54 -1.17 -14.94 -5.02
CA VAL A 54 -0.11 -14.98 -6.03
C VAL A 54 1.25 -15.08 -5.33
N ASP A 55 2.03 -16.09 -5.68
CA ASP A 55 3.34 -16.34 -5.05
C ASP A 55 4.50 -15.55 -5.69
N ASP A 56 4.26 -14.91 -6.85
CA ASP A 56 5.22 -14.07 -7.56
C ASP A 56 4.68 -12.65 -7.77
N LEU A 57 5.39 -11.66 -7.21
CA LEU A 57 5.03 -10.24 -7.32
C LEU A 57 5.12 -9.72 -8.76
N ASP A 58 5.98 -10.29 -9.61
CA ASP A 58 6.07 -9.88 -11.01
C ASP A 58 4.82 -10.29 -11.81
N MET A 59 4.13 -11.36 -11.38
CA MET A 59 2.90 -11.84 -12.00
C MET A 59 1.69 -10.94 -11.72
N VAL A 60 1.73 -10.10 -10.69
CA VAL A 60 0.66 -9.13 -10.40
C VAL A 60 0.45 -8.19 -11.59
N ARG A 61 1.54 -7.78 -12.26
CA ARG A 61 1.52 -6.77 -13.32
C ARG A 61 1.87 -7.28 -14.71
N ARG A 62 2.26 -8.56 -14.83
CA ARG A 62 2.74 -9.15 -16.10
C ARG A 62 2.21 -10.57 -16.26
N GLY A 63 1.42 -10.82 -17.31
CA GLY A 63 0.94 -12.16 -17.64
C GLY A 63 -0.48 -12.17 -18.23
N LEU A 64 -0.94 -13.36 -18.64
CA LEU A 64 -2.33 -13.60 -19.07
C LEU A 64 -3.32 -13.56 -17.90
N ASP A 65 -2.86 -13.90 -16.70
CA ASP A 65 -3.62 -13.86 -15.43
C ASP A 65 -3.15 -12.70 -14.53
N CYS A 66 -2.68 -11.59 -15.11
CA CYS A 66 -2.20 -10.46 -14.31
C CYS A 66 -3.36 -9.73 -13.62
N HIS A 67 -3.14 -9.35 -12.36
CA HIS A 67 -4.08 -8.60 -11.54
C HIS A 67 -3.87 -7.09 -11.70
N GLU A 68 -3.69 -6.62 -12.94
CA GLU A 68 -3.39 -5.20 -13.21
C GLU A 68 -4.54 -4.28 -12.78
N ASP A 69 -5.79 -4.73 -12.92
CA ASP A 69 -6.97 -3.96 -12.46
C ASP A 69 -6.98 -3.79 -10.93
N ASP A 70 -6.67 -4.85 -10.19
CA ASP A 70 -6.54 -4.80 -8.72
C ASP A 70 -5.34 -3.93 -8.30
N TYR A 71 -4.23 -4.04 -9.03
CA TYR A 71 -3.07 -3.19 -8.82
C TYR A 71 -3.42 -1.72 -9.02
N GLN A 72 -4.09 -1.37 -10.12
CA GLN A 72 -4.50 -0.01 -10.41
C GLN A 72 -5.48 0.51 -9.36
N ALA A 73 -6.43 -0.32 -8.92
CA ALA A 73 -7.37 0.04 -7.85
C ALA A 73 -6.65 0.35 -6.53
N VAL A 74 -5.70 -0.48 -6.10
CA VAL A 74 -4.92 -0.24 -4.88
C VAL A 74 -4.01 0.98 -5.05
N HIS A 75 -3.35 1.09 -6.20
CA HIS A 75 -2.47 2.20 -6.53
C HIS A 75 -3.22 3.54 -6.42
N ASP A 76 -4.36 3.68 -7.11
CA ASP A 76 -5.12 4.92 -7.15
C ASP A 76 -5.73 5.26 -5.79
N ALA A 77 -6.26 4.27 -5.08
CA ALA A 77 -6.81 4.48 -3.74
C ALA A 77 -5.74 4.94 -2.74
N THR A 78 -4.51 4.44 -2.87
CA THR A 78 -3.41 4.80 -1.98
C THR A 78 -2.64 6.03 -2.44
N GLN A 79 -2.74 6.42 -3.72
CA GLN A 79 -2.12 7.62 -4.27
C GLN A 79 -2.56 8.89 -3.52
N ALA A 80 -3.85 8.98 -3.18
CA ALA A 80 -4.41 10.09 -2.41
C ALA A 80 -3.74 10.27 -1.02
N LEU A 81 -3.36 9.16 -0.36
CA LEU A 81 -2.60 9.21 0.89
C LEU A 81 -1.17 9.72 0.65
N THR A 82 -0.55 9.25 -0.43
CA THR A 82 0.86 9.54 -0.74
C THR A 82 1.12 10.94 -1.29
N ASP A 83 0.10 11.58 -1.84
CA ASP A 83 0.16 12.96 -2.35
C ASP A 83 -0.01 13.99 -1.24
N HIS A 84 -0.68 13.63 -0.13
CA HIS A 84 -1.03 14.53 0.97
C HIS A 84 -0.61 13.95 2.34
N LEU A 85 0.64 13.51 2.48
CA LEU A 85 1.13 12.88 3.72
C LEU A 85 1.08 13.81 4.94
N ASP A 86 1.29 15.10 4.72
CA ASP A 86 1.19 16.14 5.74
C ASP A 86 -0.24 16.27 6.27
N GLU A 87 -1.24 16.28 5.40
CA GLU A 87 -2.65 16.34 5.80
C GLU A 87 -3.15 15.00 6.35
N ALA A 88 -2.75 13.89 5.75
CA ALA A 88 -3.30 12.56 6.04
C ALA A 88 -2.74 11.93 7.32
N ILE A 89 -1.45 12.16 7.62
CA ILE A 89 -0.77 11.58 8.79
C ILE A 89 0.08 12.59 9.58
N GLY A 90 0.07 13.87 9.23
CA GLY A 90 0.90 14.87 9.91
C GLY A 90 2.37 14.79 9.56
N PHE A 91 2.72 14.29 8.37
CA PHE A 91 4.11 14.23 7.93
C PHE A 91 4.69 15.66 7.82
N PRO A 92 5.84 15.96 8.45
CA PRO A 92 6.36 17.32 8.45
C PRO A 92 6.93 17.69 7.08
N LEU A 93 6.54 18.87 6.57
CA LEU A 93 7.10 19.43 5.33
C LEU A 93 8.57 19.86 5.50
N GLU A 94 8.96 20.22 6.72
CA GLU A 94 10.33 20.60 7.08
C GLU A 94 10.77 19.94 8.39
N GLY A 95 12.07 19.64 8.47
CA GLY A 95 12.67 19.10 9.68
C GLY A 95 12.71 17.57 9.70
N ARG A 96 12.90 16.99 10.89
CA ARG A 96 13.08 15.54 11.06
C ARG A 96 11.73 14.86 11.35
N PRO A 97 11.26 13.93 10.51
CA PRO A 97 10.06 13.16 10.79
C PRO A 97 10.22 12.22 11.99
N ASP A 98 9.17 12.10 12.80
CA ASP A 98 9.07 11.05 13.83
C ASP A 98 8.55 9.76 13.20
N TYR A 99 9.47 8.94 12.71
CA TYR A 99 9.12 7.67 12.08
C TYR A 99 8.45 6.68 13.05
N GLY A 100 8.70 6.78 14.36
CA GLY A 100 8.10 5.90 15.36
C GLY A 100 6.58 6.11 15.45
N THR A 101 6.12 7.34 15.28
CA THR A 101 4.70 7.69 15.22
C THR A 101 4.12 7.61 13.81
N LEU A 102 4.86 8.07 12.80
CA LEU A 102 4.36 8.17 11.42
C LEU A 102 4.20 6.81 10.73
N ALA A 103 5.11 5.86 10.95
CA ALA A 103 5.04 4.55 10.29
C ALA A 103 3.77 3.75 10.67
N PRO A 104 3.36 3.68 11.95
CA PRO A 104 2.06 3.09 12.31
C PRO A 104 0.87 3.80 11.66
N LEU A 105 0.84 5.13 11.63
CA LEU A 105 -0.26 5.90 11.04
C LEU A 105 -0.36 5.66 9.53
N PHE A 106 0.79 5.68 8.83
CA PHE A 106 0.87 5.35 7.41
C PHE A 106 0.36 3.94 7.15
N PHE A 107 0.83 2.94 7.92
CA PHE A 107 0.39 1.56 7.78
C PHE A 107 -1.12 1.42 7.91
N GLU A 108 -1.71 2.02 8.95
CA GLU A 108 -3.15 1.91 9.22
C GLU A 108 -3.99 2.49 8.07
N ARG A 109 -3.59 3.66 7.54
CA ARG A 109 -4.26 4.29 6.39
C ARG A 109 -4.08 3.47 5.12
N PHE A 110 -2.85 3.08 4.80
CA PHE A 110 -2.54 2.32 3.59
C PHE A 110 -3.25 0.98 3.58
N HIS A 111 -3.22 0.23 4.70
CA HIS A 111 -3.91 -1.05 4.84
C HIS A 111 -5.41 -0.90 4.61
N THR A 112 -6.03 0.12 5.22
CA THR A 112 -7.47 0.36 5.08
C THR A 112 -7.82 0.65 3.62
N LEU A 113 -7.07 1.54 2.95
CA LEU A 113 -7.32 1.90 1.55
C LEU A 113 -7.12 0.70 0.61
N ALA A 114 -6.04 -0.07 0.80
CA ALA A 114 -5.75 -1.23 -0.03
C ALA A 114 -6.84 -2.32 0.10
N MET A 115 -7.28 -2.64 1.32
CA MET A 115 -8.34 -3.63 1.52
C MET A 115 -9.68 -3.17 0.93
N LEU A 116 -10.06 -1.90 1.13
CA LEU A 116 -11.28 -1.35 0.54
C LEU A 116 -11.26 -1.37 -1.00
N ALA A 117 -10.11 -1.06 -1.60
CA ALA A 117 -9.94 -1.09 -3.05
C ALA A 117 -10.08 -2.52 -3.61
N LEU A 118 -9.48 -3.51 -2.93
CA LEU A 118 -9.56 -4.92 -3.34
C LEU A 118 -10.95 -5.52 -3.15
N ASP A 119 -11.64 -5.18 -2.06
CA ASP A 119 -13.03 -5.58 -1.84
C ASP A 119 -13.95 -5.01 -2.92
N ALA A 120 -13.78 -3.72 -3.27
CA ALA A 120 -14.54 -3.07 -4.33
C ALA A 120 -14.23 -3.68 -5.71
N SER A 121 -12.97 -3.95 -6.01
CA SER A 121 -12.55 -4.60 -7.25
C SER A 121 -13.14 -6.01 -7.39
N ALA A 122 -13.14 -6.80 -6.31
CA ALA A 122 -13.76 -8.13 -6.31
C ALA A 122 -15.27 -8.08 -6.60
N ALA A 123 -15.97 -7.09 -6.06
CA ALA A 123 -17.41 -6.91 -6.29
C ALA A 123 -17.77 -6.51 -7.73
N LEU A 124 -16.82 -5.96 -8.51
CA LEU A 124 -17.02 -5.61 -9.92
C LEU A 124 -16.87 -6.81 -10.86
N ILE A 125 -16.28 -7.92 -10.39
CA ILE A 125 -16.00 -9.12 -11.18
C ILE A 125 -17.12 -10.17 -11.02
N GLU A 126 -17.93 -10.12 -9.96
CA GLU A 126 -19.10 -10.99 -9.84
C GLU A 126 -20.19 -10.54 -10.84
N PRO A 127 -20.60 -11.41 -11.79
CA PRO A 127 -21.69 -11.07 -12.69
C PRO A 127 -22.99 -10.97 -11.89
N SER A 128 -23.78 -9.96 -12.19
CA SER A 128 -25.23 -9.99 -11.97
C SER A 128 -25.76 -11.34 -12.43
N GLY A 129 -26.04 -12.23 -11.47
CA GLY A 129 -26.62 -13.53 -11.73
C GLY A 129 -28.02 -13.34 -12.30
N ASP A 130 -28.17 -13.71 -13.58
CA ASP A 130 -29.44 -14.10 -14.21
C ASP A 130 -29.44 -15.62 -14.42
#